data_AF-A0A2I0HS86-F1
#
_entry.id   AF-A0A2I0HS86-F1
#
_cell.length_a   1.000
_cell.length_b   1.000
_cell.length_c   1.000
_cell.angle_alpha   90.00
_cell.angle_beta   90.00
_cell.angle_gamma   90.00
#
_symmetry.space_group_name_H-M   'P 1'
#
loop_
_entity.id
_entity.type
_entity.pdbx_description
1 polymer ?
#
loop_
_entity_poly.entity_id
_entity_poly.type
_entity_poly.pdbx_seq_one_letter_code
_entity_poly.pdbx_strand_id
1 'polypeptide(L)'
;MVMALAGNKADLLDARKVTSEEAQSYAQENGLFFMETSAKTAANVNDVFYEIAKRLPRVQPAPNPSGMVLMDRPAERTASASCCS
;
A
#
# COMPACT_ATOMS: atom_id res chain seq x y z
N MET A 1 -6.83 5.09 -8.39
CA MET A 1 -5.87 4.09 -8.90
C MET A 1 -4.50 4.73 -8.89
N VAL A 2 -3.47 4.04 -8.39
CA VAL A 2 -2.08 4.57 -8.34
C VAL A 2 -1.29 3.91 -9.46
N MET A 3 -0.64 4.71 -10.31
CA MET A 3 0.20 4.23 -11.41
C MET A 3 1.56 4.90 -11.36
N ALA A 4 2.62 4.12 -11.61
CA ALA A 4 4.00 4.57 -11.59
C ALA A 4 4.77 4.05 -12.80
N LEU A 5 5.68 4.87 -13.31
CA LEU A 5 6.61 4.59 -14.39
C LEU A 5 8.02 4.40 -13.80
N ALA A 6 8.56 3.19 -13.88
CA ALA A 6 9.91 2.90 -13.44
C ALA A 6 10.87 2.89 -14.64
N GLY A 7 11.79 3.86 -14.70
CA GLY A 7 12.88 3.88 -15.67
C GLY A 7 13.97 2.90 -15.27
N ASN A 8 13.78 1.61 -15.56
CA ASN A 8 14.70 0.55 -15.17
C ASN A 8 16.01 0.55 -16.01
N LYS A 9 17.06 -0.07 -15.49
CA LYS A 9 18.42 -0.13 -16.06
C LYS A 9 19.14 1.22 -16.08
N ALA A 10 18.88 2.06 -15.08
CA ALA A 10 19.54 3.37 -14.94
C ALA A 10 21.08 3.29 -14.85
N ASP A 11 21.64 2.10 -14.56
CA ASP A 11 23.08 1.84 -14.56
C ASP A 11 23.74 1.87 -15.95
N LEU A 12 22.96 1.73 -17.03
CA LEU A 12 23.47 1.74 -18.41
C LEU A 12 23.38 3.13 -19.03
N LEU A 13 24.18 4.07 -18.51
CA LEU A 13 24.20 5.46 -19.01
C LEU A 13 24.61 5.56 -20.48
N ASP A 14 25.60 4.77 -20.91
CA ASP A 14 26.12 4.81 -22.29
C ASP A 14 25.14 4.26 -23.34
N ALA A 15 24.17 3.44 -22.91
CA ALA A 15 23.14 2.86 -23.78
C ALA A 15 21.76 3.53 -23.57
N ARG A 16 21.72 4.68 -22.88
CA ARG A 16 20.49 5.41 -22.60
C ARG A 16 19.92 5.97 -23.90
N LYS A 17 18.67 5.60 -24.20
CA LYS A 17 17.92 6.10 -25.37
C LYS A 17 16.87 7.16 -25.05
N VAL A 18 16.40 7.17 -23.81
CA VAL A 18 15.36 8.08 -23.32
C VAL A 18 16.00 8.94 -22.24
N THR A 19 15.89 10.26 -22.34
CA THR A 19 16.43 11.15 -21.31
C THR A 19 15.52 11.16 -20.10
N SER A 20 16.08 11.54 -18.94
CA SER A 20 15.28 11.67 -17.73
C SER A 20 14.19 12.74 -17.89
N GLU A 21 14.45 13.82 -18.65
CA GLU A 21 13.44 14.87 -18.90
C GLU A 21 12.27 14.37 -19.76
N GLU A 22 12.56 13.56 -20.79
CA GLU A 22 11.53 12.98 -21.67
C GLU A 22 10.62 12.04 -20.87
N ALA A 23 11.22 11.13 -20.10
CA ALA A 23 10.47 10.20 -19.27
C ALA A 23 9.67 10.93 -18.17
N GLN A 24 10.23 11.98 -17.58
CA GLN A 24 9.57 12.80 -16.58
C GLN A 24 8.37 13.57 -17.16
N SER A 25 8.52 14.13 -18.37
CA SER A 25 7.44 14.83 -19.08
C SER A 25 6.32 13.87 -19.41
N TYR A 26 6.63 12.71 -19.98
CA TYR A 26 5.65 11.68 -20.30
C TYR A 26 4.87 11.23 -19.05
N ALA A 27 5.55 11.04 -17.93
CA ALA A 27 4.90 10.67 -16.68
C ALA A 27 3.97 11.77 -16.17
N GLN A 28 4.38 13.05 -16.22
CA GLN A 28 3.53 14.17 -15.81
C GLN A 28 2.27 14.30 -16.67
N GLU A 29 2.42 14.18 -17.99
CA GLU A 29 1.30 14.25 -18.95
C GLU A 29 0.26 13.15 -18.72
N ASN A 30 0.70 11.96 -18.30
CA ASN A 30 -0.16 10.80 -18.06
C ASN A 30 -0.56 10.64 -16.59
N GLY A 31 -0.17 11.57 -15.70
CA GLY A 31 -0.46 11.50 -14.26
C GLY A 31 0.21 10.31 -13.56
N LEU A 32 1.36 9.88 -14.05
CA LEU A 32 2.17 8.78 -13.52
C LEU A 32 3.27 9.31 -12.58
N PHE A 33 3.60 8.53 -11.56
CA PHE A 33 4.79 8.78 -10.74
C PHE A 33 6.04 8.20 -11.41
N PHE A 34 7.06 9.00 -11.69
CA PHE A 34 8.30 8.54 -12.33
C PHE A 34 9.45 8.38 -11.34
N MET A 35 10.22 7.30 -11.49
CA MET A 35 11.49 7.10 -10.80
C MET A 35 12.45 6.25 -11.63
N GLU A 36 13.70 6.67 -11.75
CA GLU A 36 14.76 5.86 -12.34
C GLU A 36 15.22 4.79 -11.35
N THR A 37 15.32 3.54 -11.81
CA THR A 37 15.69 2.40 -10.98
C THR A 37 16.74 1.55 -11.69
N SER A 38 17.52 0.79 -10.91
CA SER A 38 18.35 -0.28 -11.47
C SER A 38 18.13 -1.55 -10.67
N ALA A 39 17.49 -2.53 -11.31
CA ALA A 39 17.37 -3.87 -10.74
C ALA A 39 18.75 -4.55 -10.54
N LYS A 40 19.77 -4.14 -11.31
CA LYS A 40 21.13 -4.70 -11.22
C LYS A 40 21.87 -4.21 -9.97
N THR A 41 21.78 -2.91 -9.67
CA THR A 41 22.47 -2.32 -8.52
C THR A 41 21.56 -2.17 -7.30
N ALA A 42 20.29 -2.59 -7.41
CA ALA A 42 19.22 -2.35 -6.45
C ALA A 42 18.93 -0.86 -6.18
N ALA A 43 19.44 0.05 -7.01
CA ALA A 43 19.23 1.49 -6.84
C ALA A 43 17.75 1.85 -7.05
N ASN A 44 17.20 2.57 -6.08
CA ASN A 44 15.83 3.12 -6.06
C ASN A 44 14.70 2.07 -6.19
N VAL A 45 15.01 0.78 -6.12
CA VAL A 45 14.01 -0.29 -6.23
C VAL A 45 13.09 -0.25 -5.01
N ASN A 46 13.63 -0.13 -3.80
CA ASN A 46 12.80 -0.04 -2.60
C ASN A 46 12.01 1.28 -2.55
N ASP A 47 12.66 2.38 -2.93
CA ASP A 47 12.08 3.73 -2.87
C ASP A 47 10.84 3.86 -3.75
N VAL A 48 10.86 3.28 -4.97
CA VAL A 48 9.68 3.32 -5.85
C VAL A 48 8.49 2.59 -5.22
N PHE A 49 8.71 1.46 -4.56
CA PHE A 49 7.63 0.73 -3.88
C PHE A 49 7.11 1.46 -2.65
N TYR A 50 7.99 2.07 -1.85
CA TYR A 50 7.58 2.89 -0.71
C TYR A 50 6.75 4.09 -1.15
N GLU A 51 7.16 4.76 -2.22
CA GLU A 51 6.44 5.91 -2.76
C GLU A 51 5.07 5.53 -3.32
N ILE A 52 4.94 4.35 -3.95
CA ILE A 52 3.64 3.82 -4.35
C ILE A 52 2.77 3.53 -3.12
N ALA A 53 3.33 2.86 -2.11
CA ALA A 53 2.60 2.50 -0.89
C ALA A 53 2.05 3.72 -0.15
N LYS A 54 2.81 4.82 -0.09
CA LYS A 54 2.35 6.10 0.49
C LYS A 54 1.17 6.72 -0.26
N ARG A 55 1.07 6.50 -1.56
CA ARG A 55 0.00 7.02 -2.43
C ARG A 55 -1.24 6.14 -2.45
N LEU A 56 -1.15 4.90 -1.99
CA LEU A 56 -2.32 4.03 -1.87
C LEU A 56 -3.30 4.60 -0.84
N PRO A 57 -4.61 4.65 -1.15
CA PRO A 57 -5.60 5.08 -0.19
C PRO A 57 -5.54 4.15 1.02
N ARG A 58 -5.48 4.75 2.22
CA ARG A 58 -5.58 3.98 3.46
C ARG A 58 -6.95 3.33 3.48
N VAL A 59 -7.00 2.01 3.35
CA VAL A 59 -8.20 1.24 3.69
C VAL A 59 -8.41 1.49 5.18
N GLN A 60 -9.38 2.36 5.52
CA GLN A 60 -9.83 2.44 6.89
C GLN A 60 -10.35 1.03 7.23
N PRO A 61 -9.81 0.35 8.26
CA PRO A 61 -10.52 -0.81 8.76
C PRO A 61 -11.94 -0.34 9.03
N ALA A 62 -12.93 -1.05 8.47
CA ALA A 62 -14.33 -0.73 8.69
C ALA A 62 -14.53 -0.47 10.19
N PRO A 63 -15.24 0.59 10.60
CA PRO A 63 -15.50 0.81 12.02
C PRO A 63 -16.10 -0.48 12.56
N ASN A 64 -15.33 -1.16 13.43
CA ASN A 64 -15.80 -2.36 14.10
C ASN A 64 -17.16 -1.99 14.69
N PRO A 65 -18.26 -2.66 14.30
CA PRO A 65 -19.54 -2.37 14.92
C PRO A 65 -19.35 -2.60 16.41
N SER A 66 -19.51 -1.51 17.16
CA SER A 66 -19.34 -1.47 18.60
C SER A 66 -20.16 -2.57 19.24
N GLY A 67 -19.49 -3.41 20.04
CA GLY A 67 -20.08 -4.21 21.11
C GLY A 67 -21.26 -5.10 20.73
N MET A 68 -21.07 -6.42 20.84
CA MET A 68 -22.20 -7.34 20.94
C MET A 68 -22.95 -7.03 22.26
N VAL A 69 -24.03 -6.25 22.18
CA VAL A 69 -24.92 -6.02 23.33
C VAL A 69 -25.72 -7.30 23.53
N LEU A 70 -25.36 -8.08 24.55
CA LEU A 70 -26.18 -9.21 25.02
C LEU A 70 -27.44 -8.61 25.65
N MET A 71 -28.57 -8.66 24.96
CA MET A 71 -29.86 -8.40 25.60
C MET A 71 -30.09 -9.47 26.68
N ASP A 72 -30.07 -9.04 27.95
CA ASP A 72 -30.47 -9.82 29.11
C ASP A 72 -31.91 -10.33 28.90
N ARG A 73 -32.06 -11.63 28.62
CA ARG A 73 -33.36 -12.31 28.70
C ARG A 73 -33.65 -12.56 30.19
N PRO A 74 -34.81 -12.15 30.74
CA PRO A 74 -35.18 -12.56 32.07
C PRO A 74 -35.64 -14.02 31.99
N ALA A 75 -34.72 -14.95 32.24
CA ALA A 75 -35.06 -16.33 32.50
C ALA A 75 -34.89 -16.59 34.00
N GLU A 76 -36.03 -16.56 34.68
CA GLU A 76 -36.19 -17.12 36.01
C GLU A 76 -35.59 -18.54 36.06
N ARG A 77 -34.78 -18.75 37.11
CA ARG A 77 -34.60 -20.00 37.86
C ARG A 77 -33.57 -21.04 37.37
N THR A 78 -32.51 -21.11 38.19
CA THR A 78 -31.80 -22.30 38.70
C THR A 78 -30.87 -23.05 37.73
N ALA A 79 -29.56 -22.91 37.94
CA ALA A 79 -28.72 -23.97 38.52
C ALA A 79 -27.24 -23.55 38.49
N SER A 80 -26.60 -23.76 39.64
CA SER A 80 -25.17 -23.62 39.88
C SER A 80 -24.31 -24.37 38.87
N ALA A 81 -23.35 -23.68 38.25
CA ALA A 81 -22.14 -24.31 37.75
C ALA A 81 -21.00 -23.29 37.79
N SER A 82 -20.22 -23.35 38.87
CA SER A 82 -18.86 -22.82 38.93
C SER A 82 -18.03 -23.55 37.88
N CYS A 83 -17.44 -22.82 36.94
CA CYS A 83 -16.39 -23.33 36.07
C CYS A 83 -15.30 -22.26 35.94
N CYS A 84 -14.21 -22.45 36.68
CA CYS A 84 -12.90 -21.86 36.40
C CYS A 84 -12.02 -22.95 35.81
N SER A 85 -11.37 -22.68 34.69
CA SER A 85 -9.98 -22.99 34.36
C SER A 85 -9.55 -22.11 33.20
#